data_AF-A0A958FSG4-F1
#
_entry.id   AF-A0A958FSG4-F1
#
_cell.length_a   1.000
_cell.length_b   1.000
_cell.length_c   1.000
_cell.angle_alpha   90.00
_cell.angle_beta   90.00
_cell.angle_gamma   90.00
#
_symmetry.space_group_name_H-M   'P 1'
#
loop_
_entity.id
_entity.type
_entity.pdbx_description
1 polymer ?
#
loop_
_entity_poly.entity_id
_entity_poly.type
_entity_poly.pdbx_seq_one_letter_code
_entity_poly.pdbx_strand_id
1 'polypeptide(L)'
;KIDGISEEIRSIVENPDGSLWLGTMQKGVMRIQLDHLDREIPIATVAHFEMDMPLSTGQISAINNHDSFATLKGLRYFDEATQTLQPDSVYGAALADSTVEIYWLFETGDGNVIFRLGSNKTGHCWLAEKQPDGSYKLNKSRFREISIFGALDACFTDADGVIWFGCKPGIIRFDPAIDYQMKPQFPPLIRHVSIPKNNRHSLLFNGTVIDRAETPVLQYHDNALRFEFALPSFENEFENQFRFMLDGFDQGWSGWSATAKKDYTNLPEGDYVFRVQSRNMYRSEIGETSFAFDILPPWFRTWWAFLLYFVLGGIAIAGIVQIRVRQLKQQQEELEKIITMRTAQVVEQRNQLEQQSEKLKEMDEL
;
A
#
# COMPACT_ATOMS: atom_id res chain seq x y z
N LYS A 1 -9.91 52.76 17.92
CA LYS A 1 -9.75 51.37 18.44
C LYS A 1 -11.05 51.05 19.17
N ILE A 2 -11.69 49.93 18.85
CA ILE A 2 -12.92 49.51 19.53
C ILE A 2 -12.52 48.83 20.85
N ASP A 3 -13.13 49.25 21.96
CA ASP A 3 -12.88 48.64 23.27
C ASP A 3 -13.31 47.16 23.26
N GLY A 4 -12.51 46.30 23.89
CA GLY A 4 -12.70 44.84 23.85
C GLY A 4 -11.95 44.12 22.71
N ILE A 5 -11.42 44.86 21.72
CA ILE A 5 -10.62 44.29 20.62
C ILE A 5 -9.14 44.65 20.78
N SER A 6 -8.36 43.72 21.33
CA SER A 6 -6.90 43.83 21.47
C SER A 6 -6.11 42.96 20.51
N GLU A 7 -6.76 41.99 19.88
CA GLU A 7 -6.10 40.95 19.09
C GLU A 7 -5.90 41.36 17.63
N GLU A 8 -4.99 40.67 16.95
CA GLU A 8 -4.84 40.78 15.50
C GLU A 8 -6.03 40.09 14.82
N ILE A 9 -6.86 40.89 14.13
CA ILE A 9 -7.99 40.40 13.34
C ILE A 9 -7.49 39.91 11.98
N ARG A 10 -7.84 38.68 11.64
CA ARG A 10 -7.40 38.00 10.41
C ARG A 10 -8.50 37.78 9.40
N SER A 11 -9.75 37.76 9.84
CA SER A 11 -10.91 37.73 8.97
C SER A 11 -12.09 38.44 9.62
N ILE A 12 -12.98 38.96 8.78
CA ILE A 12 -14.21 39.62 9.16
C ILE A 12 -15.30 39.07 8.25
N VAL A 13 -16.42 38.67 8.83
CA VAL A 13 -17.60 38.18 8.13
C VAL A 13 -18.82 38.87 8.72
N GLU A 14 -19.68 39.40 7.87
CA GLU A 14 -20.94 40.01 8.28
C GLU A 14 -22.08 38.99 8.20
N ASN A 15 -22.83 38.89 9.28
CA ASN A 15 -24.02 38.06 9.38
C ASN A 15 -25.24 38.80 8.82
N PRO A 16 -26.31 38.09 8.43
CA PRO A 16 -27.54 38.70 7.94
C PRO A 16 -28.23 39.67 8.92
N ASP A 17 -27.96 39.53 10.22
CA ASP A 17 -28.46 40.43 11.28
C ASP A 17 -27.60 41.70 11.47
N GLY A 18 -26.52 41.86 10.68
CA GLY A 18 -25.58 42.97 10.75
C GLY A 18 -24.52 42.82 11.85
N SER A 19 -24.50 41.70 12.58
CA SER A 19 -23.39 41.37 13.47
C SER A 19 -22.17 40.93 12.65
N LEU A 20 -20.97 41.17 13.16
CA LEU A 20 -19.72 40.77 12.51
C LEU A 20 -19.03 39.68 13.33
N TRP A 21 -18.68 38.59 12.66
CA TRP A 21 -17.70 37.64 13.16
C TRP A 21 -16.29 38.14 12.85
N LEU A 22 -15.43 38.13 13.86
CA LEU A 22 -14.02 38.47 13.77
C LEU A 22 -13.18 37.26 14.14
N GLY A 23 -12.34 36.82 13.21
CA GLY A 23 -11.41 35.72 13.44
C GLY A 23 -10.06 36.22 13.94
N THR A 24 -9.55 35.59 14.99
CA THR A 24 -8.25 35.94 15.59
C THR A 24 -7.26 34.78 15.45
N MET A 25 -5.95 35.06 15.49
CA MET A 25 -4.93 33.99 15.39
C MET A 25 -4.86 33.08 16.63
N GLN A 26 -5.07 33.63 17.84
CA GLN A 26 -4.68 32.94 19.08
C GLN A 26 -5.82 32.73 20.08
N LYS A 27 -6.86 33.58 20.05
CA LYS A 27 -7.88 33.61 21.12
C LYS A 27 -9.28 33.21 20.66
N GLY A 28 -9.36 32.50 19.53
CA GLY A 28 -10.64 32.05 18.98
C GLY A 28 -11.32 33.13 18.14
N VAL A 29 -12.62 33.30 18.35
CA VAL A 29 -13.46 34.21 17.56
C VAL A 29 -14.22 35.17 18.43
N MET A 30 -14.56 36.30 17.83
CA MET A 30 -15.32 37.35 18.47
C MET A 30 -16.54 37.63 17.61
N ARG A 31 -17.71 37.81 18.25
CA ARG A 31 -18.87 38.40 17.56
C ARG A 31 -19.04 39.82 18.05
N ILE A 32 -19.19 40.75 17.12
CA ILE A 32 -19.42 42.16 17.43
C ILE A 32 -20.74 42.62 16.83
N GLN A 33 -21.52 43.36 17.62
CA GLN A 33 -22.61 44.16 17.09
C GLN A 33 -22.16 45.61 17.10
N LEU A 34 -22.22 46.27 15.95
CA LEU A 34 -21.92 47.70 15.85
C LEU A 34 -23.21 48.51 15.93
N ASP A 35 -23.21 49.49 16.82
CA ASP A 35 -24.26 50.47 17.00
C ASP A 35 -23.72 51.88 16.75
N HIS A 36 -24.59 52.83 16.37
CA HIS A 36 -24.22 54.23 16.15
C HIS A 36 -23.08 54.41 15.13
N LEU A 37 -23.27 53.84 13.93
CA LEU A 37 -22.33 53.92 12.80
C LEU A 37 -22.08 55.34 12.29
N ASP A 38 -22.87 56.32 12.76
CA ASP A 38 -22.71 57.75 12.51
C ASP A 38 -21.52 58.37 13.26
N ARG A 39 -20.93 57.65 14.21
CA ARG A 39 -19.76 58.07 14.99
C ARG A 39 -18.44 57.67 14.32
N GLU A 40 -17.39 58.44 14.61
CA GLU A 40 -16.01 58.12 14.17
C GLU A 40 -15.51 56.78 14.75
N ILE A 41 -15.92 56.44 15.98
CA ILE A 41 -15.76 55.12 16.58
C ILE A 41 -17.16 54.62 16.97
N PRO A 42 -17.70 53.61 16.28
CA PRO A 42 -18.98 53.01 16.64
C PRO A 42 -18.96 52.43 18.05
N ILE A 43 -20.13 52.38 18.70
CA ILE A 43 -20.29 51.62 19.93
C ILE A 43 -20.35 50.14 19.52
N ALA A 44 -19.61 49.27 20.22
CA ALA A 44 -19.60 47.86 19.91
C ALA A 44 -19.92 47.01 21.15
N THR A 45 -20.83 46.07 20.99
CA THR A 45 -20.98 44.97 21.95
C THR A 45 -20.14 43.79 21.47
N VAL A 46 -19.15 43.37 22.27
CA VAL A 46 -18.18 42.33 21.90
C VAL A 46 -18.42 41.08 22.74
N ALA A 47 -18.69 39.95 22.08
CA ALA A 47 -18.73 38.62 22.69
C ALA A 47 -17.50 37.82 22.27
N HIS A 48 -16.81 37.22 23.25
CA HIS A 48 -15.63 36.40 23.02
C HIS A 48 -16.00 34.92 23.17
N PHE A 49 -15.57 34.11 22.20
CA PHE A 49 -15.76 32.67 22.23
C PHE A 49 -14.38 32.02 22.19
N GLU A 50 -13.92 31.56 23.36
CA GLU A 50 -12.71 30.74 23.45
C GLU A 50 -12.95 29.40 22.76
N MET A 51 -11.93 28.91 22.06
CA MET A 51 -12.01 27.66 21.33
C MET A 51 -11.09 26.62 21.96
N ASP A 52 -11.57 25.39 22.06
CA ASP A 52 -10.78 24.22 22.45
C ASP A 52 -9.67 23.87 21.43
N MET A 53 -9.61 24.60 20.33
CA MET A 53 -8.69 24.40 19.22
C MET A 53 -8.44 25.73 18.49
N PRO A 54 -7.20 25.99 18.04
CA PRO A 54 -6.92 27.22 17.29
C PRO A 54 -7.56 27.17 15.89
N LEU A 55 -8.06 28.32 15.44
CA LEU A 55 -8.27 28.56 14.02
C LEU A 55 -6.92 28.46 13.29
N SER A 56 -6.94 27.93 12.07
CA SER A 56 -5.71 27.77 11.30
C SER A 56 -5.00 29.11 11.02
N THR A 57 -5.80 30.12 10.68
CA THR A 57 -5.36 31.46 10.27
C THR A 57 -6.17 32.57 10.91
N GLY A 58 -7.08 32.23 11.82
CA GLY A 58 -8.15 33.15 12.22
C GLY A 58 -9.14 33.40 11.09
N GLN A 59 -9.35 32.44 10.17
CA GLN A 59 -10.25 32.61 9.04
C GLN A 59 -11.63 32.02 9.31
N ILE A 60 -12.63 32.88 9.14
CA ILE A 60 -14.07 32.60 9.20
C ILE A 60 -14.63 32.84 7.80
N SER A 61 -15.65 32.09 7.41
CA SER A 61 -16.37 32.33 6.16
C SER A 61 -17.86 32.06 6.39
N ALA A 62 -18.71 33.02 6.03
CA ALA A 62 -20.14 32.78 5.90
C ALA A 62 -20.40 32.24 4.50
N ILE A 63 -21.09 31.11 4.42
CA ILE A 63 -21.45 30.47 3.15
C ILE A 63 -22.93 30.13 3.24
N ASN A 64 -23.75 30.64 2.33
CA ASN A 64 -25.21 30.45 2.37
C ASN A 64 -25.85 30.74 3.76
N ASN A 65 -25.42 31.81 4.43
CA ASN A 65 -25.83 32.19 5.81
C ASN A 65 -25.47 31.14 6.90
N HIS A 66 -24.52 30.27 6.61
CA HIS A 66 -23.97 29.31 7.55
C HIS A 66 -22.51 29.67 7.82
N ASP A 67 -22.22 30.05 9.05
CA ASP A 67 -20.88 30.46 9.46
C ASP A 67 -20.00 29.23 9.67
N SER A 68 -19.09 29.02 8.73
CA SER A 68 -18.11 27.95 8.78
C SER A 68 -16.73 28.49 9.19
N PHE A 69 -16.04 27.72 10.01
CA PHE A 69 -14.76 28.06 10.63
C PHE A 69 -13.69 27.07 10.16
N ALA A 70 -12.64 27.60 9.54
CA ALA A 70 -11.48 26.82 9.11
C ALA A 70 -10.53 26.57 10.29
N THR A 71 -10.34 25.31 10.67
CA THR A 71 -9.53 24.93 11.84
C THR A 71 -8.44 23.92 11.49
N LEU A 72 -7.47 23.77 12.38
CA LEU A 72 -6.44 22.72 12.27
C LEU A 72 -6.97 21.30 12.55
N LYS A 73 -8.24 21.13 12.91
CA LYS A 73 -8.85 19.79 13.04
C LYS A 73 -10.23 19.73 12.36
N GLY A 74 -10.30 20.21 11.13
CA GLY A 74 -11.49 20.10 10.28
C GLY A 74 -12.37 21.34 10.29
N LEU A 75 -13.44 21.27 9.50
CA LEU A 75 -14.43 22.33 9.38
C LEU A 75 -15.36 22.32 10.58
N ARG A 76 -15.66 23.51 11.09
CA ARG A 76 -16.59 23.69 12.20
C ARG A 76 -17.65 24.71 11.86
N TYR A 77 -18.81 24.63 12.51
CA TYR A 77 -19.82 25.67 12.51
C TYR A 77 -20.09 26.09 13.94
N PHE A 78 -20.56 27.32 14.13
CA PHE A 78 -20.93 27.81 15.46
C PHE A 78 -22.39 27.45 15.77
N ASP A 79 -22.60 26.66 16.81
CA ASP A 79 -23.92 26.27 17.27
C ASP A 79 -24.43 27.27 18.33
N GLU A 80 -25.44 28.07 17.99
CA GLU A 80 -25.98 29.11 18.87
C GLU A 80 -26.56 28.58 20.18
N ALA A 81 -27.15 27.37 20.16
CA ALA A 81 -27.83 26.81 21.32
C ALA A 81 -26.83 26.40 22.40
N THR A 82 -25.69 25.84 22.00
CA THR A 82 -24.61 25.42 22.89
C THR A 82 -23.52 26.47 23.06
N GLN A 83 -23.48 27.48 22.18
CA GLN A 83 -22.39 28.46 22.06
C GLN A 83 -21.01 27.81 21.84
N THR A 84 -20.97 26.70 21.09
CA THR A 84 -19.74 25.96 20.83
C THR A 84 -19.55 25.67 19.34
N LEU A 85 -18.30 25.39 18.95
CA LEU A 85 -17.99 24.92 17.62
C LEU A 85 -18.26 23.42 17.48
N GLN A 86 -19.08 23.05 16.50
CA GLN A 86 -19.43 21.66 16.21
C GLN A 86 -18.88 21.22 14.85
N PRO A 87 -18.59 19.92 14.64
CA PRO A 87 -18.15 19.39 13.34
C PRO A 87 -19.13 19.75 12.22
N ASP A 88 -18.62 20.42 11.18
CA ASP A 88 -19.42 20.83 10.03
C ASP A 88 -19.25 19.83 8.88
N SER A 89 -20.32 19.09 8.62
CA SER A 89 -20.37 18.07 7.57
C SER A 89 -21.19 18.47 6.34
N VAL A 90 -21.67 19.72 6.27
CA VAL A 90 -22.53 20.22 5.17
C VAL A 90 -21.88 20.02 3.81
N TYR A 91 -20.56 20.26 3.73
CA TYR A 91 -19.77 20.14 2.50
C TYR A 91 -19.15 18.75 2.30
N GLY A 92 -19.51 17.79 3.15
CA GLY A 92 -19.04 16.41 3.16
C GLY A 92 -18.34 16.03 4.46
N ALA A 93 -18.66 14.85 5.00
CA ALA A 93 -18.15 14.36 6.29
C ALA A 93 -16.60 14.34 6.40
N ALA A 94 -15.89 14.20 5.28
CA ALA A 94 -14.43 14.21 5.26
C ALA A 94 -13.83 15.58 5.65
N LEU A 95 -14.55 16.69 5.45
CA LEU A 95 -14.09 18.02 5.87
C LEU A 95 -14.29 18.23 7.38
N ALA A 96 -15.25 17.55 8.01
CA ALA A 96 -15.49 17.61 9.45
C ALA A 96 -14.43 16.83 10.26
N ASP A 97 -13.69 15.93 9.62
CA ASP A 97 -12.72 15.02 10.24
C ASP A 97 -11.59 15.80 10.96
N SER A 98 -11.27 15.38 12.18
CA SER A 98 -10.26 16.03 13.02
C SER A 98 -8.82 15.87 12.54
N THR A 99 -8.57 14.99 11.58
CA THR A 99 -7.25 14.79 10.95
C THR A 99 -7.02 15.73 9.77
N VAL A 100 -8.05 16.47 9.33
CA VAL A 100 -7.99 17.33 8.17
C VAL A 100 -7.76 18.78 8.59
N GLU A 101 -6.58 19.32 8.31
CA GLU A 101 -6.31 20.75 8.52
C GLU A 101 -6.95 21.58 7.39
N ILE A 102 -7.82 22.53 7.73
CA ILE A 102 -8.42 23.47 6.78
C ILE A 102 -7.87 24.86 7.07
N TYR A 103 -7.26 25.45 6.05
CA TYR A 103 -6.59 26.73 6.18
C TYR A 103 -7.47 27.90 5.78
N TRP A 104 -8.21 27.73 4.68
CA TRP A 104 -9.21 28.68 4.23
C TRP A 104 -10.26 27.98 3.38
N LEU A 105 -11.41 28.63 3.26
CA LEU A 105 -12.47 28.27 2.34
C LEU A 105 -12.98 29.50 1.61
N PHE A 106 -13.59 29.29 0.44
CA PHE A 106 -14.09 30.36 -0.43
C PHE A 106 -15.29 29.85 -1.24
N GLU A 107 -16.43 30.55 -1.16
CA GLU A 107 -17.60 30.27 -2.01
C GLU A 107 -17.44 30.99 -3.36
N THR A 108 -17.54 30.25 -4.45
CA THR A 108 -17.50 30.78 -5.81
C THR A 108 -18.87 31.31 -6.23
N GLY A 109 -18.94 32.13 -7.27
CA GLY A 109 -20.20 32.78 -7.70
C GLY A 109 -21.32 31.83 -8.13
N ASP A 110 -21.00 30.58 -8.45
CA ASP A 110 -21.93 29.49 -8.76
C ASP A 110 -22.37 28.68 -7.52
N GLY A 111 -21.90 29.06 -6.33
CA GLY A 111 -22.23 28.44 -5.05
C GLY A 111 -21.39 27.20 -4.70
N ASN A 112 -20.41 26.83 -5.53
CA ASN A 112 -19.42 25.83 -5.14
C ASN A 112 -18.50 26.38 -4.04
N VAL A 113 -17.85 25.51 -3.29
CA VAL A 113 -16.95 25.93 -2.21
C VAL A 113 -15.59 25.29 -2.36
N ILE A 114 -14.55 26.12 -2.39
CA ILE A 114 -13.16 25.68 -2.48
C ILE A 114 -12.56 25.66 -1.08
N PHE A 115 -11.94 24.56 -0.71
CA PHE A 115 -11.23 24.40 0.57
C PHE A 115 -9.74 24.23 0.32
N ARG A 116 -8.90 25.01 0.99
CA ARG A 116 -7.46 24.77 1.02
C ARG A 116 -7.08 24.00 2.26
N LEU A 117 -6.49 22.84 2.04
CA LEU A 117 -6.19 21.85 3.07
C LEU A 117 -4.69 21.73 3.30
N GLY A 118 -4.34 21.37 4.54
CA GLY A 118 -2.97 21.11 4.97
C GLY A 118 -2.15 22.37 5.26
N SER A 119 -0.92 22.12 5.70
CA SER A 119 0.02 23.16 6.11
C SER A 119 0.49 24.07 4.97
N ASN A 120 1.14 25.19 5.33
CA ASN A 120 1.70 26.19 4.42
C ASN A 120 2.75 25.70 3.41
N LYS A 121 3.18 24.43 3.48
CA LYS A 121 4.18 23.85 2.57
C LYS A 121 3.61 22.83 1.59
N THR A 122 2.44 22.27 1.87
CA THR A 122 1.87 21.10 1.17
C THR A 122 0.40 21.29 0.82
N GLY A 123 -0.02 22.56 0.72
CA GLY A 123 -1.41 22.94 0.52
C GLY A 123 -1.98 22.35 -0.76
N HIS A 124 -3.11 21.67 -0.67
CA HIS A 124 -3.89 21.26 -1.83
C HIS A 124 -5.34 21.69 -1.66
N CYS A 125 -6.08 21.80 -2.76
CA CYS A 125 -7.48 22.24 -2.72
C CYS A 125 -8.45 21.10 -3.04
N TRP A 126 -9.55 21.06 -2.31
CA TRP A 126 -10.74 20.28 -2.65
C TRP A 126 -11.87 21.24 -3.05
N LEU A 127 -12.76 20.76 -3.92
CA LEU A 127 -13.95 21.47 -4.35
C LEU A 127 -15.18 20.75 -3.80
N ALA A 128 -16.06 21.45 -3.11
CA ALA A 128 -17.41 20.99 -2.84
C ALA A 128 -18.34 21.55 -3.92
N GLU A 129 -18.81 20.66 -4.80
CA GLU A 129 -19.68 21.00 -5.92
C GLU A 129 -21.14 21.02 -5.45
N LYS A 130 -21.79 22.19 -5.52
CA LYS A 130 -23.20 22.38 -5.17
C LYS A 130 -24.07 21.62 -6.16
N GLN A 131 -24.94 20.78 -5.64
CA GLN A 131 -25.88 19.97 -6.40
C GLN A 131 -27.23 20.69 -6.54
N PRO A 132 -28.07 20.31 -7.53
CA PRO A 132 -29.39 20.93 -7.72
C PRO A 132 -30.34 20.82 -6.51
N ASP A 133 -30.14 19.82 -5.66
CA ASP A 133 -30.91 19.60 -4.42
C ASP A 133 -30.37 20.41 -3.22
N GLY A 134 -29.34 21.22 -3.43
CA GLY A 134 -28.67 22.01 -2.39
C GLY A 134 -27.59 21.25 -1.60
N SER A 135 -27.42 19.95 -1.84
CA SER A 135 -26.33 19.17 -1.24
C SER A 135 -24.99 19.48 -1.91
N TYR A 136 -23.89 18.98 -1.32
CA TYR A 136 -22.55 19.15 -1.85
C TYR A 136 -21.90 17.81 -2.18
N LYS A 137 -21.24 17.74 -3.34
CA LYS A 137 -20.40 16.61 -3.75
C LYS A 137 -18.93 17.00 -3.68
N LEU A 138 -18.16 16.31 -2.85
CA LEU A 138 -16.75 16.62 -2.66
C LEU A 138 -15.88 16.02 -3.77
N ASN A 139 -15.20 16.88 -4.52
CA ASN A 139 -14.21 16.57 -5.54
C ASN A 139 -12.79 16.86 -5.03
N LYS A 140 -12.04 15.80 -4.75
CA LYS A 140 -10.68 15.86 -4.16
C LYS A 140 -9.54 15.91 -5.18
N SER A 141 -9.87 15.91 -6.47
CA SER A 141 -8.89 15.84 -7.55
C SER A 141 -8.87 17.07 -8.45
N ARG A 142 -9.95 17.86 -8.49
CA ARG A 142 -10.11 19.01 -9.40
C ARG A 142 -8.92 19.98 -9.44
N PHE A 143 -8.33 20.29 -8.29
CA PHE A 143 -7.25 21.29 -8.18
C PHE A 143 -5.85 20.68 -7.99
N ARG A 144 -5.67 19.37 -8.23
CA ARG A 144 -4.37 18.71 -8.03
C ARG A 144 -3.27 19.23 -8.96
N GLU A 145 -3.62 19.59 -10.20
CA GLU A 145 -2.69 20.22 -11.15
C GLU A 145 -2.17 21.55 -10.65
N ILE A 146 -3.06 22.39 -10.15
CA ILE A 146 -2.72 23.75 -9.73
C ILE A 146 -1.90 23.73 -8.43
N SER A 147 -2.12 22.72 -7.59
CA SER A 147 -1.39 22.56 -6.32
C SER A 147 0.12 22.29 -6.51
N ILE A 148 0.59 21.93 -7.73
CA ILE A 148 2.02 21.72 -8.00
C ILE A 148 2.84 23.01 -7.88
N PHE A 149 2.19 24.17 -8.07
CA PHE A 149 2.82 25.48 -7.96
C PHE A 149 3.02 25.93 -6.49
N GLY A 150 2.66 25.07 -5.54
CA GLY A 150 2.80 25.30 -4.12
C GLY A 150 1.48 25.65 -3.45
N ALA A 151 1.58 26.20 -2.24
CA ALA A 151 0.41 26.58 -1.46
C ALA A 151 -0.38 27.70 -2.18
N LEU A 152 -1.69 27.45 -2.32
CA LEU A 152 -2.65 28.44 -2.76
C LEU A 152 -3.05 29.25 -1.52
N ASP A 153 -2.67 30.52 -1.47
CA ASP A 153 -2.76 31.38 -0.29
C ASP A 153 -3.92 32.38 -0.40
N ALA A 154 -4.46 32.60 -1.61
CA ALA A 154 -5.64 33.41 -1.84
C ALA A 154 -6.50 32.82 -2.96
N CYS A 155 -7.79 33.12 -2.93
CA CYS A 155 -8.76 32.73 -3.94
C CYS A 155 -9.70 33.92 -4.21
N PHE A 156 -10.03 34.14 -5.47
CA PHE A 156 -10.96 35.16 -5.92
C PHE A 156 -11.72 34.62 -7.15
N THR A 157 -12.99 34.98 -7.32
CA THR A 157 -13.74 34.69 -8.54
C THR A 157 -14.17 35.99 -9.19
N ASP A 158 -13.90 36.15 -10.48
CA ASP A 158 -14.33 37.32 -11.23
C ASP A 158 -15.78 37.20 -11.74
N ALA A 159 -16.27 38.25 -12.39
CA ALA A 159 -17.64 38.33 -12.89
C ALA A 159 -17.97 37.29 -13.98
N ASP A 160 -16.96 36.76 -14.68
CA ASP A 160 -17.12 35.75 -15.72
C ASP A 160 -17.09 34.32 -15.13
N GLY A 161 -16.93 34.18 -13.81
CA GLY A 161 -16.82 32.90 -13.12
C GLY A 161 -15.42 32.28 -13.16
N VAL A 162 -14.41 33.04 -13.59
CA VAL A 162 -13.02 32.58 -13.60
C VAL A 162 -12.46 32.68 -12.18
N ILE A 163 -11.80 31.61 -11.74
CA ILE A 163 -11.21 31.51 -10.42
C ILE A 163 -9.73 31.88 -10.51
N TRP A 164 -9.31 32.82 -9.68
CA TRP A 164 -7.95 33.30 -9.57
C TRP A 164 -7.35 32.83 -8.23
N PHE A 165 -6.25 32.08 -8.31
CA PHE A 165 -5.50 31.66 -7.13
C PHE A 165 -4.23 32.49 -6.98
N GLY A 166 -4.03 33.05 -5.79
CA GLY A 166 -2.75 33.64 -5.38
C GLY A 166 -1.84 32.57 -4.80
N CYS A 167 -0.58 32.52 -5.26
CA CYS A 167 0.44 31.61 -4.74
C CYS A 167 1.80 32.33 -4.71
N LYS A 168 2.78 31.77 -3.99
CA LYS A 168 4.13 32.38 -3.88
C LYS A 168 4.78 32.76 -5.22
N PRO A 169 4.74 31.92 -6.28
CA PRO A 169 5.36 32.29 -7.55
C PRO A 169 4.52 33.26 -8.40
N GLY A 170 3.27 33.57 -8.02
CA GLY A 170 2.43 34.51 -8.76
C GLY A 170 0.93 34.23 -8.65
N ILE A 171 0.23 34.41 -9.76
CA ILE A 171 -1.22 34.22 -9.86
C ILE A 171 -1.55 33.14 -10.89
N ILE A 172 -2.59 32.36 -10.61
CA ILE A 172 -3.07 31.27 -11.48
C ILE A 172 -4.50 31.60 -11.88
N ARG A 173 -4.76 31.63 -13.19
CA ARG A 173 -6.10 31.78 -13.77
C ARG A 173 -6.66 30.40 -14.08
N PHE A 174 -7.78 30.04 -13.45
CA PHE A 174 -8.50 28.81 -13.68
C PHE A 174 -9.91 29.10 -14.19
N ASP A 175 -10.22 28.62 -15.39
CA ASP A 175 -11.49 28.89 -16.06
C ASP A 175 -12.33 27.61 -16.06
N PRO A 176 -13.39 27.52 -15.22
CA PRO A 176 -14.18 26.31 -15.09
C PRO A 176 -15.00 25.99 -16.35
N ALA A 177 -15.24 26.97 -17.22
CA ALA A 177 -15.97 26.77 -18.48
C ALA A 177 -15.12 26.06 -19.55
N ILE A 178 -13.80 26.02 -19.37
CA ILE A 178 -12.90 25.24 -20.23
C ILE A 178 -12.97 23.77 -19.78
N ASP A 179 -13.71 22.96 -20.55
CA ASP A 179 -13.70 21.51 -20.40
C ASP A 179 -12.35 20.94 -20.87
N TYR A 180 -11.37 20.88 -19.96
CA TYR A 180 -10.14 20.14 -20.20
C TYR A 180 -10.45 18.64 -20.11
N GLN A 181 -10.72 18.04 -21.27
CA GLN A 181 -10.78 16.59 -21.36
C GLN A 181 -9.37 16.02 -21.25
N MET A 182 -9.13 15.29 -20.16
CA MET A 182 -7.92 14.49 -20.04
C MET A 182 -7.78 13.62 -21.28
N LYS A 183 -6.64 13.75 -21.97
CA LYS A 183 -6.35 12.92 -23.14
C LYS A 183 -6.47 11.44 -22.74
N PRO A 184 -6.96 10.56 -23.64
CA PRO A 184 -6.98 9.12 -23.40
C PRO A 184 -5.58 8.68 -22.97
N GLN A 185 -5.45 8.23 -21.74
CA GLN A 185 -4.17 7.76 -21.24
C GLN A 185 -4.01 6.30 -21.65
N PHE A 186 -2.85 5.97 -22.22
CA PHE A 186 -2.53 4.60 -22.55
C PHE A 186 -2.35 3.78 -21.27
N PRO A 187 -2.69 2.48 -21.28
CA PRO A 187 -2.34 1.56 -20.19
C PRO A 187 -0.85 1.64 -19.82
N PRO A 188 -0.48 1.25 -18.59
CA PRO A 188 0.92 1.27 -18.18
C PRO A 188 1.74 0.32 -19.05
N LEU A 189 2.91 0.77 -19.50
CA LEU A 189 3.80 -0.04 -20.32
C LEU A 189 4.78 -0.78 -19.44
N ILE A 190 4.90 -2.09 -19.63
CA ILE A 190 6.05 -2.85 -19.12
C ILE A 190 7.23 -2.50 -20.02
N ARG A 191 8.25 -1.84 -19.47
CA ARG A 191 9.41 -1.37 -20.24
C ARG A 191 10.49 -2.43 -20.27
N HIS A 192 10.82 -3.02 -19.12
CA HIS A 192 11.87 -4.02 -19.02
C HIS A 192 11.42 -5.20 -18.17
N VAL A 193 11.71 -6.41 -18.64
CA VAL A 193 11.72 -7.61 -17.81
C VAL A 193 13.13 -8.19 -17.85
N SER A 194 13.73 -8.39 -16.69
CA SER A 194 15.12 -8.84 -16.60
C SER A 194 15.37 -9.79 -15.44
N ILE A 195 16.42 -10.61 -15.58
CA ILE A 195 16.90 -11.49 -14.53
C ILE A 195 18.11 -10.82 -13.87
N PRO A 196 18.03 -10.40 -12.60
CA PRO A 196 19.17 -9.82 -11.88
C PRO A 196 20.19 -10.93 -11.54
N LYS A 197 21.41 -10.85 -12.10
CA LYS A 197 22.54 -11.76 -11.82
C LYS A 197 23.83 -10.97 -11.58
N ASN A 198 24.38 -11.00 -10.36
CA ASN A 198 25.74 -10.49 -10.05
C ASN A 198 26.08 -9.14 -10.71
N ASN A 199 25.27 -8.10 -10.48
CA ASN A 199 25.39 -6.76 -11.08
C ASN A 199 25.23 -6.67 -12.61
N ARG A 200 24.79 -7.74 -13.28
CA ARG A 200 24.36 -7.75 -14.68
C ARG A 200 22.88 -8.13 -14.75
N HIS A 201 22.14 -7.50 -15.65
CA HIS A 201 20.74 -7.85 -15.90
C HIS A 201 20.68 -8.58 -17.24
N SER A 202 20.18 -9.81 -17.24
CA SER A 202 19.85 -10.50 -18.50
C SER A 202 18.48 -10.02 -18.94
N LEU A 203 18.39 -9.40 -20.12
CA LEU A 203 17.17 -8.79 -20.63
C LEU A 203 16.28 -9.86 -21.28
N LEU A 204 15.07 -10.04 -20.75
CA LEU A 204 14.04 -10.93 -21.31
C LEU A 204 13.07 -10.19 -22.24
N PHE A 205 12.81 -8.93 -21.90
CA PHE A 205 11.90 -8.06 -22.64
C PHE A 205 12.31 -6.59 -22.49
N ASN A 206 12.19 -5.81 -23.56
CA ASN A 206 12.64 -4.42 -23.63
C ASN A 206 11.58 -3.42 -24.12
N GLY A 207 10.29 -3.79 -24.06
CA GLY A 207 9.20 -2.86 -24.32
C GLY A 207 8.83 -2.67 -25.79
N THR A 208 9.48 -3.35 -26.73
CA THR A 208 9.01 -3.37 -28.13
C THR A 208 7.74 -4.20 -28.23
N VAL A 209 6.76 -3.76 -29.04
CA VAL A 209 5.60 -4.60 -29.42
C VAL A 209 6.18 -5.82 -30.11
N ILE A 210 6.21 -6.93 -29.40
CA ILE A 210 6.50 -8.21 -30.03
C ILE A 210 5.13 -8.77 -30.31
N ASP A 211 4.83 -8.89 -31.58
CA ASP A 211 3.88 -9.85 -32.12
C ASP A 211 4.34 -11.25 -31.65
N ARG A 212 4.15 -11.55 -30.37
CA ARG A 212 4.81 -12.66 -29.67
C ARG A 212 3.80 -13.78 -29.60
N ALA A 213 3.84 -14.63 -30.62
CA ALA A 213 3.18 -15.93 -30.60
C ALA A 213 3.72 -16.86 -29.50
N GLU A 214 4.79 -16.49 -28.77
CA GLU A 214 5.47 -17.37 -27.82
C GLU A 214 5.73 -16.72 -26.45
N THR A 215 5.21 -17.37 -25.41
CA THR A 215 5.47 -17.08 -23.99
C THR A 215 6.93 -17.42 -23.64
N PRO A 216 7.72 -16.51 -23.02
CA PRO A 216 9.08 -16.81 -22.59
C PRO A 216 9.12 -17.95 -21.56
N VAL A 217 9.95 -18.96 -21.83
CA VAL A 217 10.19 -20.10 -20.93
C VAL A 217 11.56 -19.95 -20.26
N LEU A 218 11.58 -19.95 -18.94
CA LEU A 218 12.77 -19.74 -18.10
C LEU A 218 13.22 -21.05 -17.46
N GLN A 219 14.53 -21.18 -17.28
CA GLN A 219 15.13 -22.28 -16.53
C GLN A 219 14.96 -22.04 -15.02
N TYR A 220 14.90 -23.11 -14.21
CA TYR A 220 14.67 -23.00 -12.76
C TYR A 220 15.69 -22.10 -12.03
N HIS A 221 16.96 -22.07 -12.48
CA HIS A 221 17.99 -21.19 -11.90
C HIS A 221 17.81 -19.69 -12.23
N ASP A 222 16.88 -19.35 -13.11
CA ASP A 222 16.56 -17.99 -13.57
C ASP A 222 15.25 -17.49 -12.96
N ASN A 223 14.94 -17.94 -11.75
CA ASN A 223 13.69 -17.68 -11.03
C ASN A 223 13.66 -16.36 -10.23
N ALA A 224 14.54 -15.43 -10.57
CA ALA A 224 14.51 -14.06 -10.07
C ALA A 224 14.20 -13.13 -11.23
N LEU A 225 13.14 -12.34 -11.11
CA LEU A 225 12.70 -11.41 -12.14
C LEU A 225 12.49 -10.01 -11.58
N ARG A 226 12.95 -9.02 -12.33
CA ARG A 226 12.67 -7.61 -12.14
C ARG A 226 11.79 -7.12 -13.28
N PHE A 227 10.66 -6.53 -12.91
CA PHE A 227 9.74 -5.84 -13.80
C PHE A 227 9.90 -4.33 -13.61
N GLU A 228 10.13 -3.61 -14.70
CA GLU A 228 10.09 -2.15 -14.74
C GLU A 228 8.95 -1.72 -15.66
N PHE A 229 8.15 -0.78 -15.20
CA PHE A 229 6.98 -0.29 -15.90
C PHE A 229 6.91 1.23 -15.85
N ALA A 230 6.06 1.84 -16.66
CA ALA A 230 5.82 3.28 -16.66
C ALA A 230 4.41 3.59 -17.18
N LEU A 231 3.79 4.64 -16.66
CA LEU A 231 2.63 5.25 -17.30
C LEU A 231 3.15 6.27 -18.32
N PRO A 232 2.80 6.18 -19.62
CA PRO A 232 3.24 7.13 -20.63
C PRO A 232 2.43 8.44 -20.53
N SER A 233 2.57 9.12 -19.40
CA SER A 233 1.99 10.43 -19.12
C SER A 233 3.08 11.38 -18.68
N PHE A 234 3.14 12.55 -19.33
CA PHE A 234 4.03 13.65 -18.94
C PHE A 234 3.36 14.61 -17.93
N GLU A 235 2.08 14.40 -17.63
CA GLU A 235 1.37 15.17 -16.60
C GLU A 235 1.81 14.67 -15.22
N ASN A 236 2.66 15.47 -14.56
CA ASN A 236 3.19 15.25 -13.21
C ASN A 236 3.55 13.79 -12.91
N GLU A 237 4.60 13.31 -13.59
CA GLU A 237 5.04 11.91 -13.54
C GLU A 237 5.30 11.36 -12.12
N PHE A 238 5.66 12.23 -11.17
CA PHE A 238 5.95 11.87 -9.79
C PHE A 238 4.72 11.48 -8.97
N GLU A 239 3.53 11.89 -9.39
CA GLU A 239 2.26 11.56 -8.72
C GLU A 239 1.58 10.30 -9.29
N ASN A 240 2.17 9.69 -10.32
CA ASN A 240 1.69 8.43 -10.87
C ASN A 240 1.88 7.30 -9.86
N GLN A 241 0.87 6.44 -9.76
CA GLN A 241 0.89 5.31 -8.85
C GLN A 241 0.56 4.03 -9.58
N PHE A 242 1.17 2.96 -9.12
CA PHE A 242 1.07 1.62 -9.69
C PHE A 242 0.66 0.64 -8.61
N ARG A 243 -0.09 -0.38 -9.02
CA ARG A 243 -0.28 -1.62 -8.26
C ARG A 243 -0.01 -2.79 -9.19
N PHE A 244 0.46 -3.88 -8.62
CA PHE A 244 0.86 -5.05 -9.39
C PHE A 244 0.46 -6.33 -8.67
N MET A 245 0.42 -7.42 -9.43
CA MET A 245 0.15 -8.76 -8.94
C MET A 245 0.83 -9.77 -9.86
N LEU A 246 1.34 -10.85 -9.29
CA LEU A 246 1.83 -12.00 -10.04
C LEU A 246 0.86 -13.19 -9.87
N ASP A 247 0.03 -13.44 -10.88
CA ASP A 247 -0.83 -14.63 -10.90
C ASP A 247 0.06 -15.88 -10.80
N GLY A 248 -0.33 -16.82 -9.92
CA GLY A 248 0.47 -18.01 -9.62
C GLY A 248 1.42 -17.86 -8.41
N PHE A 249 1.53 -16.65 -7.84
CA PHE A 249 2.37 -16.39 -6.66
C PHE A 249 1.68 -15.50 -5.61
N ASP A 250 1.12 -14.36 -6.01
CA ASP A 250 0.46 -13.42 -5.11
C ASP A 250 -1.01 -13.80 -4.86
N GLN A 251 -1.56 -13.43 -3.70
CA GLN A 251 -2.96 -13.67 -3.32
C GLN A 251 -3.92 -12.55 -3.77
N GLY A 252 -3.37 -11.43 -4.25
CA GLY A 252 -4.14 -10.25 -4.64
C GLY A 252 -3.22 -9.10 -5.04
N TRP A 253 -3.83 -7.99 -5.48
CA TRP A 253 -3.12 -6.78 -5.85
C TRP A 253 -2.33 -6.19 -4.69
N SER A 254 -1.15 -5.65 -5.00
CA SER A 254 -0.42 -4.79 -4.06
C SER A 254 -1.20 -3.52 -3.73
N GLY A 255 -0.79 -2.84 -2.65
CA GLY A 255 -1.17 -1.45 -2.44
C GLY A 255 -0.65 -0.53 -3.56
N TRP A 256 -1.27 0.63 -3.71
CA TRP A 256 -0.82 1.67 -4.64
C TRP A 256 0.50 2.29 -4.17
N SER A 257 1.49 2.36 -5.07
CA SER A 257 2.81 2.94 -4.80
C SER A 257 3.32 3.76 -5.99
N ALA A 258 4.10 4.81 -5.74
CA ALA A 258 4.81 5.55 -6.79
C ALA A 258 6.00 4.77 -7.38
N THR A 259 6.32 3.59 -6.83
CA THR A 259 7.47 2.79 -7.28
C THR A 259 7.15 2.08 -8.60
N ALA A 260 7.86 2.47 -9.66
CA ALA A 260 7.66 1.95 -11.02
C ALA A 260 8.48 0.66 -11.32
N LYS A 261 8.78 -0.13 -10.28
CA LYS A 261 9.54 -1.39 -10.38
C LYS A 261 9.12 -2.40 -9.34
N LYS A 262 9.22 -3.69 -9.67
CA LYS A 262 8.96 -4.80 -8.74
C LYS A 262 9.91 -5.96 -8.97
N ASP A 263 10.46 -6.46 -7.88
CA ASP A 263 11.31 -7.66 -7.85
C ASP A 263 10.55 -8.84 -7.26
N TYR A 264 10.68 -9.99 -7.94
CA TYR A 264 10.33 -11.32 -7.44
C TYR A 264 11.57 -12.19 -7.42
N THR A 265 11.72 -12.98 -6.37
CA THR A 265 12.90 -13.82 -6.14
C THR A 265 12.48 -15.20 -5.71
N ASN A 266 13.25 -16.22 -6.08
CA ASN A 266 12.99 -17.61 -5.71
C ASN A 266 11.60 -18.09 -6.13
N LEU A 267 11.17 -17.70 -7.33
CA LEU A 267 9.90 -18.19 -7.87
C LEU A 267 9.98 -19.73 -8.05
N PRO A 268 8.97 -20.47 -7.59
CA PRO A 268 8.86 -21.89 -7.91
C PRO A 268 8.72 -22.14 -9.41
N GLU A 269 8.75 -23.41 -9.81
CA GLU A 269 8.31 -23.80 -11.14
C GLU A 269 6.80 -23.58 -11.30
N GLY A 270 6.38 -23.23 -12.51
CA GLY A 270 4.98 -22.97 -12.84
C GLY A 270 4.81 -21.87 -13.88
N ASP A 271 3.55 -21.59 -14.17
CA ASP A 271 3.12 -20.62 -15.16
C ASP A 271 2.70 -19.33 -14.43
N TYR A 272 3.18 -18.19 -14.92
CA TYR A 272 3.01 -16.91 -14.24
C TYR A 272 2.51 -15.83 -15.19
N VAL A 273 1.66 -14.93 -14.66
CA VAL A 273 1.25 -13.71 -15.36
C VAL A 273 1.46 -12.52 -14.45
N PHE A 274 2.46 -11.70 -14.77
CA PHE A 274 2.66 -10.42 -14.11
C PHE A 274 1.63 -9.43 -14.65
N ARG A 275 0.88 -8.77 -13.78
CA ARG A 275 -0.09 -7.72 -14.11
C ARG A 275 0.30 -6.43 -13.42
N VAL A 276 0.17 -5.32 -14.13
CA VAL A 276 0.35 -3.98 -13.58
C VAL A 276 -0.80 -3.08 -13.99
N GLN A 277 -1.30 -2.33 -13.03
CA GLN A 277 -2.28 -1.27 -13.21
C GLN A 277 -1.68 0.05 -12.75
N SER A 278 -2.11 1.14 -13.39
CA SER A 278 -1.69 2.49 -13.03
C SER A 278 -2.89 3.39 -12.79
N ARG A 279 -2.69 4.36 -11.90
CA ARG A 279 -3.56 5.52 -11.75
C ARG A 279 -2.75 6.79 -11.82
N ASN A 280 -3.34 7.82 -12.41
CA ASN A 280 -2.69 9.11 -12.60
C ASN A 280 -2.79 10.00 -11.33
N MET A 281 -2.32 11.25 -11.46
CA MET A 281 -2.35 12.23 -10.38
C MET A 281 -3.77 12.54 -9.86
N TYR A 282 -4.81 12.38 -10.69
CA TYR A 282 -6.21 12.58 -10.33
C TYR A 282 -6.84 11.34 -9.66
N ARG A 283 -6.04 10.28 -9.48
CA ARG A 283 -6.46 8.97 -8.94
C ARG A 283 -7.43 8.21 -9.84
N SER A 284 -7.53 8.60 -11.11
CA SER A 284 -8.24 7.84 -12.14
C SER A 284 -7.43 6.61 -12.53
N GLU A 285 -8.04 5.43 -12.43
CA GLU A 285 -7.44 4.17 -12.91
C GLU A 285 -7.43 4.18 -14.45
N ILE A 286 -6.26 3.92 -15.06
CA ILE A 286 -6.07 4.07 -16.52
C ILE A 286 -6.27 2.76 -17.26
N GLY A 287 -5.90 1.64 -16.65
CA GLY A 287 -5.96 0.32 -17.27
C GLY A 287 -4.91 -0.63 -16.73
N GLU A 288 -4.81 -1.79 -17.36
CA GLU A 288 -3.93 -2.89 -17.00
C GLU A 288 -3.04 -3.30 -18.18
N THR A 289 -1.84 -3.79 -17.89
CA THR A 289 -0.99 -4.49 -18.85
C THR A 289 -0.37 -5.70 -18.18
N SER A 290 -0.19 -6.78 -18.95
CA SER A 290 0.29 -8.05 -18.44
C SER A 290 1.47 -8.62 -19.23
N PHE A 291 2.22 -9.50 -18.58
CA PHE A 291 3.35 -10.23 -19.15
C PHE A 291 3.35 -11.66 -18.62
N ALA A 292 3.12 -12.64 -19.50
CA ALA A 292 3.15 -14.06 -19.18
C ALA A 292 4.55 -14.65 -19.35
N PHE A 293 4.92 -15.59 -18.49
CA PHE A 293 6.16 -16.36 -18.57
C PHE A 293 6.05 -17.67 -17.77
N ASP A 294 6.85 -18.68 -18.14
CA ASP A 294 6.84 -19.99 -17.48
C ASP A 294 8.21 -20.30 -16.88
N ILE A 295 8.26 -20.98 -15.74
CA ILE A 295 9.50 -21.45 -15.10
C ILE A 295 9.49 -22.98 -15.09
N LEU A 296 10.48 -23.59 -15.75
CA LEU A 296 10.62 -25.03 -15.83
C LEU A 296 10.98 -25.66 -14.47
N PRO A 297 10.52 -26.90 -14.21
CA PRO A 297 10.93 -27.64 -13.02
C PRO A 297 12.44 -27.91 -13.01
N PRO A 298 13.06 -28.02 -11.83
CA PRO A 298 14.46 -28.40 -11.74
C PRO A 298 14.66 -29.84 -12.22
N TRP A 299 15.81 -30.13 -12.83
CA TRP A 299 16.12 -31.43 -13.45
C TRP A 299 15.92 -32.63 -12.49
N PHE A 300 16.18 -32.45 -11.19
CA PHE A 300 16.04 -33.49 -10.17
C PHE A 300 14.59 -33.79 -9.74
N ARG A 301 13.62 -32.99 -10.22
CA ARG A 301 12.18 -33.15 -9.96
C ARG A 301 11.40 -33.60 -11.20
N THR A 302 12.13 -34.06 -12.22
CA THR A 302 11.54 -34.62 -13.45
C THR A 302 11.11 -36.07 -13.25
N TRP A 303 10.19 -36.56 -14.08
CA TRP A 303 9.68 -37.94 -14.00
C TRP A 303 10.79 -39.00 -14.14
N TRP A 304 11.81 -38.74 -14.96
CA TRP A 304 12.96 -39.63 -15.12
C TRP A 304 13.90 -39.60 -13.92
N ALA A 305 13.99 -38.48 -13.18
CA ALA A 305 14.73 -38.43 -11.92
C ALA A 305 14.03 -39.29 -10.86
N PHE A 306 12.69 -39.29 -10.79
CA PHE A 306 11.95 -40.21 -9.93
C PHE A 306 12.17 -41.68 -10.31
N LEU A 307 12.23 -42.00 -11.61
CA LEU A 307 12.57 -43.34 -12.08
C LEU A 307 13.99 -43.74 -11.63
N LEU A 308 14.96 -42.83 -11.74
CA LEU A 308 16.33 -43.07 -11.29
C LEU A 308 16.39 -43.29 -9.77
N TYR A 309 15.68 -42.50 -8.97
CA TYR A 309 15.60 -42.68 -7.52
C TYR A 309 14.97 -44.02 -7.16
N PHE A 310 13.95 -44.45 -7.89
CA PHE A 310 13.32 -45.75 -7.69
C PHE A 310 14.30 -46.89 -7.97
N VAL A 311 15.06 -46.83 -9.07
CA VAL A 311 16.08 -47.84 -9.43
C VAL A 311 17.22 -47.86 -8.41
N LEU A 312 17.78 -46.70 -8.05
CA LEU A 312 18.84 -46.61 -7.05
C LEU A 312 18.37 -47.10 -5.67
N GLY A 313 17.14 -46.77 -5.28
CA GLY A 313 16.51 -47.29 -4.07
C GLY A 313 16.36 -48.81 -4.10
N GLY A 314 15.93 -49.38 -5.22
CA GLY A 314 15.84 -50.82 -5.43
C GLY A 314 17.19 -51.52 -5.33
N ILE A 315 18.24 -50.96 -5.94
CA ILE A 315 19.61 -51.47 -5.85
C ILE A 315 20.14 -51.40 -4.42
N ALA A 316 19.89 -50.30 -3.71
CA ALA A 316 20.30 -50.15 -2.32
C ALA A 316 19.63 -51.20 -1.41
N ILE A 317 18.33 -51.43 -1.57
CA ILE A 317 17.59 -52.47 -0.83
C ILE A 317 18.15 -53.85 -1.17
N ALA A 318 18.32 -54.16 -2.46
CA ALA A 318 18.89 -55.45 -2.89
C ALA A 318 20.31 -55.67 -2.33
N GLY A 319 21.14 -54.62 -2.30
CA GLY A 319 22.46 -54.63 -1.69
C GLY A 319 22.42 -54.92 -0.19
N ILE A 320 21.54 -54.26 0.56
CA ILE A 320 21.33 -54.51 1.99
C ILE A 320 20.88 -55.95 2.24
N VAL A 321 19.92 -56.45 1.44
CA VAL A 321 19.45 -57.84 1.54
C VAL A 321 20.58 -58.82 1.27
N GLN A 322 21.39 -58.61 0.23
CA GLN A 322 22.53 -59.50 -0.05
C GLN A 322 23.57 -59.48 1.07
N ILE A 323 23.88 -58.32 1.65
CA ILE A 323 24.80 -58.22 2.79
C ILE A 323 24.23 -59.00 3.98
N ARG A 324 22.94 -58.84 4.30
CA ARG A 324 22.26 -59.57 5.38
C ARG A 324 22.26 -61.08 5.16
N VAL A 325 21.95 -61.53 3.94
CA VAL A 325 21.97 -62.95 3.57
C VAL A 325 23.38 -63.53 3.72
N ARG A 326 24.42 -62.80 3.29
CA ARG A 326 25.82 -63.23 3.47
C ARG A 326 26.21 -63.33 4.95
N GLN A 327 25.81 -62.36 5.77
CA GLN A 327 26.05 -62.40 7.23
C GLN A 327 25.34 -63.59 7.88
N LEU A 328 24.07 -63.83 7.54
CA LEU A 328 23.31 -64.98 8.06
C LEU A 328 23.94 -66.31 7.65
N LYS A 329 24.42 -66.43 6.41
CA LYS A 329 25.10 -67.63 5.94
C LYS A 329 26.43 -67.86 6.68
N GLN A 330 27.22 -66.82 6.91
CA GLN A 330 28.45 -66.91 7.71
C GLN A 330 28.16 -67.33 9.16
N GLN A 331 27.09 -66.80 9.77
CA GLN A 331 26.66 -67.20 11.11
C GLN A 331 26.23 -68.67 11.15
N GLN A 332 25.50 -69.16 10.13
CA GLN A 332 25.13 -70.57 10.03
C GLN A 332 26.36 -71.48 9.92
N GLU A 333 27.32 -71.16 9.05
CA GLU A 333 28.55 -71.93 8.91
C GLU A 333 29.39 -71.95 10.21
N GLU A 334 29.40 -70.86 10.97
CA GLU A 334 30.06 -70.78 12.28
C GLU A 334 29.32 -71.60 13.34
N LEU A 335 27.99 -71.52 13.38
CA LEU A 335 27.13 -72.34 14.25
C LEU A 335 27.32 -73.84 13.97
N GLU A 336 27.34 -74.25 12.71
CA GLU A 336 27.58 -75.64 12.30
C GLU A 336 28.95 -76.14 12.76
N LYS A 337 30.00 -75.32 12.63
CA LYS A 337 31.34 -75.64 13.16
C LYS A 337 31.32 -75.80 14.68
N ILE A 338 30.65 -74.89 15.40
CA ILE A 338 30.53 -74.96 16.86
C ILE A 338 29.76 -76.21 17.28
N ILE A 339 28.64 -76.53 16.63
CA ILE A 339 27.86 -77.75 16.91
C ILE A 339 28.75 -78.98 16.68
N THR A 340 29.44 -79.06 15.55
CA THR A 340 30.31 -80.20 15.23
C THR A 340 31.43 -80.37 16.27
N MET A 341 32.08 -79.28 16.68
CA MET A 341 33.09 -79.30 17.74
C MET A 341 32.52 -79.73 19.10
N ARG A 342 31.33 -79.24 19.47
CA ARG A 342 30.65 -79.61 20.72
C ARG A 342 30.19 -81.06 20.71
N THR A 343 29.66 -81.55 19.61
CA THR A 343 29.27 -82.96 19.46
C THR A 343 30.51 -83.86 19.57
N ALA A 344 31.63 -83.49 18.93
CA ALA A 344 32.89 -84.21 19.09
C ALA A 344 33.39 -84.22 20.54
N GLN A 345 33.32 -83.08 21.25
CA GLN A 345 33.65 -83.00 22.68
C GLN A 345 32.74 -83.86 23.56
N VAL A 346 31.44 -83.90 23.30
CA VAL A 346 30.49 -84.72 24.07
C VAL A 346 30.74 -86.21 23.84
N VAL A 347 31.04 -86.63 22.61
CA VAL A 347 31.41 -88.02 22.29
C VAL A 347 32.71 -88.40 23.01
N GLU A 348 33.71 -87.51 23.00
CA GLU A 348 34.98 -87.72 23.71
C GLU A 348 34.76 -87.87 25.22
N GLN A 349 33.98 -86.98 25.84
CA GLN A 349 33.63 -87.05 27.27
C GLN A 349 32.86 -88.33 27.61
N ARG A 350 31.94 -88.77 26.74
CA ARG A 350 31.23 -90.03 26.92
C ARG A 350 32.20 -91.22 26.90
N ASN A 351 33.11 -91.27 25.95
CA ASN A 351 34.10 -92.35 25.85
C ASN A 351 35.01 -92.40 27.08
N GLN A 352 35.41 -91.23 27.62
CA GLN A 352 36.19 -91.15 28.86
C GLN A 352 35.39 -91.62 30.09
N LEU A 353 34.10 -91.29 30.17
CA LEU A 353 33.21 -91.76 31.23
C LEU A 353 32.97 -93.28 31.13
N GLU A 354 32.81 -93.84 29.93
CA GLU A 354 32.72 -95.29 29.72
C GLU A 354 34.01 -95.98 30.19
N GLN A 355 35.19 -95.47 29.83
CA GLN A 355 36.47 -95.99 30.31
C GLN A 355 36.64 -95.88 31.84
N GLN A 356 36.15 -94.79 32.45
CA GLN A 356 36.16 -94.65 33.92
C GLN A 356 35.18 -95.63 34.58
N SER A 357 34.01 -95.86 33.99
CA SER A 357 33.05 -96.84 34.47
C SER A 357 33.57 -98.28 34.34
N GLU A 358 34.29 -98.61 33.27
CA GLU A 358 34.93 -99.92 33.10
C GLU A 358 36.03 -100.13 34.15
N LYS A 359 36.90 -99.13 34.36
CA LYS A 359 37.92 -99.19 35.43
C LYS A 359 37.33 -99.30 36.83
N LEU A 360 36.18 -98.65 37.10
CA LEU A 360 35.48 -98.77 38.37
C LEU A 360 34.89 -100.18 38.55
N LYS A 361 34.37 -100.81 37.49
CA LYS A 361 33.92 -102.22 37.54
C LYS A 361 35.07 -103.18 37.79
N GLU A 362 36.22 -102.96 37.15
CA GLU A 362 37.43 -103.76 37.42
C GLU A 362 37.97 -103.57 38.84
N MET A 363 37.74 -102.40 39.46
CA MET A 363 38.11 -102.12 40.85
C MET A 363 37.13 -102.71 41.88
N ASP A 364 35.85 -102.87 41.55
CA ASP A 364 34.85 -103.54 42.42
C ASP A 364 34.95 -105.08 42.38
N GLU A 365 35.69 -105.65 41.41
CA GLU A 365 35.93 -107.10 41.27
C GLU A 365 37.21 -107.61 41.99
N LEU A 366 37.89 -106.76 42.76
CA LEU A 366 39.06 -107.06 43.61
C LEU A 366 38.72 -106.90 45.10
#